data_AF-A0A7S2TKT3-F1
#
_entry.id   AF-A0A7S2TKT3-F1
#
_cell.length_a   1.000
_cell.length_b   1.000
_cell.length_c   1.000
_cell.angle_alpha   90.00
_cell.angle_beta   90.00
_cell.angle_gamma   90.00
#
_symmetry.space_group_name_H-M   'P 1'
#
loop_
_entity.id
_entity.type
_entity.pdbx_description
1 polymer ?
#
loop_
_entity_poly.entity_id
_entity_poly.type
_entity_poly.pdbx_seq_one_letter_code
_entity_poly.pdbx_strand_id
1 'polypeptide(L)'
;IPTSMLLKAIDTSIDPRLKASERRIIPKFNAIVDEAFHEIGPIKRGTQIRMHVGRRDSLSVSVDDVPPREIRNRPLCRAIVDMYIGADPVSPAAKKDICS
;
A
#
# COMPACT_ATOMS: atom_id res chain seq x y z
N ILE A 1 -12.51 -4.08 -10.69
CA ILE A 1 -12.81 -3.97 -9.23
C ILE A 1 -12.95 -2.48 -8.93
N PRO A 2 -13.96 -2.02 -8.16
CA PRO A 2 -14.03 -0.61 -7.78
C PRO A 2 -12.82 -0.19 -6.97
N THR A 3 -12.24 1.00 -7.24
CA THR A 3 -11.10 1.53 -6.48
C THR A 3 -11.36 1.56 -4.97
N SER A 4 -12.59 1.91 -4.58
CA SER A 4 -13.03 1.92 -3.18
C SER A 4 -12.91 0.57 -2.47
N MET A 5 -13.09 -0.54 -3.18
CA MET A 5 -12.96 -1.89 -2.61
C MET A 5 -11.50 -2.21 -2.32
N LEU A 6 -10.59 -1.82 -3.22
CA LEU A 6 -9.15 -1.95 -3.02
C LEU A 6 -8.68 -1.09 -1.85
N LEU A 7 -9.07 0.19 -1.79
CA LEU A 7 -8.69 1.09 -0.71
C LEU A 7 -9.14 0.54 0.65
N LYS A 8 -10.39 0.05 0.74
CA LYS A 8 -10.90 -0.59 1.95
C LYS A 8 -10.10 -1.83 2.36
N ALA A 9 -9.66 -2.65 1.40
CA ALA A 9 -8.83 -3.82 1.68
C ALA A 9 -7.44 -3.41 2.21
N ILE A 10 -6.85 -2.36 1.63
CA ILE A 10 -5.59 -1.81 2.13
C ILE A 10 -5.77 -1.25 3.54
N ASP A 11 -6.80 -0.45 3.78
CA ASP A 11 -7.11 0.13 5.11
C ASP A 11 -7.25 -0.94 6.19
N THR A 12 -8.03 -1.98 5.89
CA THR A 12 -8.24 -3.12 6.79
C THR A 12 -6.92 -3.82 7.14
N SER A 13 -5.97 -3.81 6.19
CA SER A 13 -4.66 -4.42 6.38
C SER A 13 -3.70 -3.49 7.12
N ILE A 14 -3.68 -2.18 6.86
CA ILE A 14 -2.68 -1.27 7.46
C ILE A 14 -3.10 -0.70 8.82
N ASP A 15 -4.39 -0.47 9.06
CA ASP A 15 -4.90 0.12 10.31
C ASP A 15 -4.44 -0.60 11.58
N PRO A 16 -4.50 -1.95 11.68
CA PRO A 16 -4.05 -2.66 12.88
C PRO A 16 -2.52 -2.62 13.08
N ARG A 17 -1.76 -2.21 12.07
CA ARG A 17 -0.27 -2.13 12.10
C ARG A 17 0.24 -0.74 12.50
N LEU A 18 -0.68 0.21 12.66
CA LEU A 18 -0.42 1.59 13.04
C LEU A 18 -0.93 1.87 14.44
N LYS A 19 -0.17 2.65 15.21
CA LYS A 19 -0.67 3.23 16.46
C LYS A 19 -1.78 4.24 16.15
N ALA A 20 -2.67 4.49 17.11
CA ALA A 20 -3.77 5.45 16.95
C ALA A 20 -3.29 6.83 16.46
N SER A 21 -2.15 7.33 16.96
CA SER A 21 -1.54 8.60 16.55
C SER A 21 -0.95 8.60 15.14
N GLU A 22 -0.71 7.42 14.56
CA GLU A 22 -0.09 7.21 13.24
C GLU A 22 -1.16 7.09 12.13
N ARG A 23 -2.40 6.70 12.46
CA ARG A 23 -3.50 6.43 11.50
C ARG A 23 -3.93 7.61 10.62
N ARG A 24 -3.61 8.84 11.03
CA ARG A 24 -3.86 10.05 10.22
C ARG A 24 -3.17 10.04 8.85
N ILE A 25 -2.22 9.12 8.63
CA ILE A 25 -1.54 8.98 7.34
C ILE A 25 -2.38 8.22 6.30
N ILE A 26 -3.32 7.37 6.74
CA ILE A 26 -4.12 6.50 5.87
C ILE A 26 -4.88 7.31 4.80
N PRO A 27 -5.61 8.39 5.14
CA PRO A 27 -6.32 9.17 4.12
C PRO A 27 -5.38 9.77 3.06
N LYS A 28 -4.17 10.20 3.46
CA LYS A 28 -3.17 10.74 2.53
C LYS A 28 -2.63 9.67 1.58
N PHE A 29 -2.40 8.46 2.10
CA PHE A 29 -2.01 7.32 1.27
C PHE A 29 -3.13 6.92 0.29
N ASN A 30 -4.38 6.88 0.76
CA ASN A 30 -5.52 6.53 -0.10
C ASN A 30 -5.76 7.55 -1.21
N ALA A 31 -5.58 8.85 -0.92
CA ALA A 31 -5.65 9.89 -1.94
C ALA A 31 -4.62 9.66 -3.07
N ILE A 32 -3.38 9.29 -2.73
CA ILE A 32 -2.33 8.98 -3.71
C ILE A 32 -2.74 7.81 -4.62
N VAL A 33 -3.31 6.75 -4.03
CA VAL A 33 -3.75 5.57 -4.79
C VAL A 33 -4.96 5.90 -5.67
N ASP A 34 -5.94 6.63 -5.13
CA ASP A 34 -7.16 7.02 -5.83
C ASP A 34 -6.88 7.96 -7.01
N GLU A 35 -5.98 8.93 -6.83
CA GLU A 35 -5.50 9.81 -7.90
C GLU A 35 -4.85 9.02 -9.03
N ALA A 36 -4.00 8.03 -8.71
CA ALA A 36 -3.38 7.19 -9.74
C ALA A 36 -4.41 6.39 -10.53
N PHE A 37 -5.47 5.89 -9.87
CA PHE A 37 -6.57 5.21 -10.57
C PHE A 37 -7.48 6.15 -11.36
N HIS A 38 -7.61 7.41 -10.97
CA HIS A 38 -8.31 8.42 -11.79
C HIS A 38 -7.62 8.63 -13.14
N GLU A 39 -6.29 8.49 -13.23
CA GLU A 39 -5.54 8.67 -14.47
C GLU A 39 -5.67 7.49 -15.46
N ILE A 40 -5.80 6.25 -14.96
CA ILE A 40 -5.86 5.04 -15.81
C ILE A 40 -7.29 4.49 -15.99
N GLY A 41 -8.23 4.99 -15.20
CA GLY A 41 -9.60 4.50 -15.16
C GLY A 41 -9.75 3.23 -14.31
N PRO A 42 -10.75 2.38 -14.61
CA PRO A 42 -11.15 1.29 -13.73
C PRO A 42 -10.07 0.20 -13.61
N ILE A 43 -9.95 -0.40 -12.41
CA ILE A 43 -9.05 -1.52 -12.15
C ILE A 43 -9.45 -2.74 -13.00
N LYS A 44 -8.54 -3.16 -13.89
CA LYS A 44 -8.69 -4.31 -14.79
C LYS A 44 -7.76 -5.45 -14.37
N ARG A 45 -8.04 -6.66 -14.87
CA ARG A 45 -7.10 -7.77 -14.74
C ARG A 45 -5.78 -7.37 -15.42
N GLY A 46 -4.66 -7.60 -14.74
CA GLY A 46 -3.32 -7.24 -15.23
C GLY A 46 -2.81 -5.89 -14.72
N THR A 47 -3.68 -5.05 -14.16
CA THR A 47 -3.27 -3.80 -13.48
C THR A 47 -2.29 -4.10 -12.36
N GLN A 48 -1.17 -3.39 -12.34
CA GLN A 48 -0.10 -3.53 -11.36
C GLN A 48 -0.05 -2.32 -10.43
N ILE A 49 -0.02 -2.58 -9.13
CA ILE A 49 0.27 -1.57 -8.11
C ILE A 49 1.65 -1.88 -7.56
N ARG A 50 2.58 -0.95 -7.73
CA ARG A 50 3.95 -1.08 -7.24
C ARG A 50 4.15 -0.15 -6.05
N MET A 51 4.51 -0.74 -4.92
CA MET A 51 4.84 -0.04 -3.67
C MET A 51 6.31 -0.25 -3.37
N HIS A 52 7.09 0.82 -3.41
CA HIS A 52 8.53 0.77 -3.14
C HIS A 52 8.84 1.54 -1.86
N VAL A 53 9.33 0.83 -0.84
CA VAL A 53 9.84 1.44 0.39
C VAL A 53 11.32 1.75 0.20
N GLY A 54 11.61 3.04 0.01
CA GLY A 54 12.93 3.57 -0.25
C GLY A 54 13.70 3.99 1.01
N ARG A 55 14.86 4.59 0.78
CA ARG A 55 15.68 5.16 1.87
C ARG A 55 14.95 6.34 2.52
N ARG A 56 15.26 6.60 3.79
CA ARG A 56 14.69 7.72 4.58
C ARG A 56 13.17 7.64 4.75
N ASP A 57 12.65 6.43 4.92
CA ASP A 57 11.24 6.20 5.24
C ASP A 57 10.28 6.78 4.18
N SER A 58 10.67 6.69 2.90
CA SER A 58 9.84 7.07 1.77
C SER A 58 9.10 5.85 1.21
N LEU A 59 7.81 6.01 0.95
CA LEU A 59 6.99 5.06 0.23
C LEU A 59 6.62 5.69 -1.12
N SER A 60 7.03 5.04 -2.19
CA SER A 60 6.67 5.40 -3.55
C SER A 60 5.58 4.45 -4.05
N VAL A 61 4.51 5.00 -4.62
CA VAL A 61 3.37 4.24 -5.15
C VAL A 61 3.20 4.59 -6.62
N SER A 62 3.16 3.57 -7.49
CA SER A 62 2.81 3.71 -8.90
C SER A 62 1.77 2.67 -9.30
N VAL A 63 0.96 3.01 -10.29
CA VAL A 63 -0.06 2.12 -10.85
C VAL A 63 0.13 2.09 -12.36
N ASP A 64 0.40 0.91 -12.93
CA ASP A 64 0.75 0.76 -14.35
C ASP A 64 1.77 1.82 -14.80
N ASP A 65 1.50 2.55 -15.88
CA ASP A 65 2.43 3.56 -16.44
C ASP A 65 2.31 4.95 -15.78
N VAL A 66 1.51 5.09 -14.71
CA VAL A 66 1.38 6.35 -13.98
C VAL A 66 2.67 6.64 -13.20
N PRO A 67 3.22 7.86 -13.30
CA PRO A 67 4.39 8.26 -12.55
C PRO A 67 4.24 8.02 -11.04
N PRO A 68 5.31 7.57 -10.36
CA PRO A 68 5.24 7.30 -8.94
C PRO A 68 4.98 8.56 -8.12
N ARG A 69 4.10 8.46 -7.12
CA ARG A 69 3.88 9.47 -6.08
C ARG A 69 4.57 9.04 -4.79
N GLU A 70 5.22 9.97 -4.09
CA GLU A 70 5.99 9.68 -2.86
C GLU A 70 5.28 10.21 -1.61
N ILE A 71 5.28 9.39 -0.55
CA ILE A 71 4.90 9.77 0.81
C ILE A 71 6.02 9.42 1.79
N ARG A 72 6.49 10.41 2.55
CA ARG A 72 7.48 10.18 3.62
C ARG A 72 6.78 9.96 4.94
N ASN A 73 6.78 8.72 5.40
CA ASN A 73 6.17 8.35 6.67
C ASN A 73 6.69 6.97 7.12
N ARG A 74 7.53 6.97 8.17
CA ARG A 74 8.12 5.75 8.74
C ARG A 74 7.07 4.74 9.22
N PRO A 75 6.05 5.12 10.02
CA PRO A 75 5.00 4.19 10.41
C PRO A 75 4.31 3.50 9.24
N LEU A 76 3.97 4.26 8.19
CA LEU A 76 3.34 3.72 6.98
C LEU A 76 4.27 2.76 6.24
N CYS A 77 5.54 3.14 6.06
CA CYS A 77 6.54 2.26 5.43
C CYS A 77 6.64 0.91 6.16
N ARG A 78 6.72 0.96 7.50
CA ARG A 78 6.72 -0.24 8.34
C ARG A 78 5.42 -1.04 8.15
N ALA A 79 4.26 -0.39 8.23
CA ALA A 79 2.97 -1.04 8.09
C ALA A 79 2.79 -1.73 6.73
N ILE A 80 3.27 -1.14 5.63
CA ILE A 80 3.25 -1.75 4.30
C ILE A 80 4.14 -2.98 4.24
N VAL A 81 5.34 -2.95 4.81
CA VAL A 81 6.22 -4.14 4.85
C VAL A 81 5.62 -5.24 5.74
N ASP A 82 5.13 -4.88 6.93
CA ASP A 82 4.46 -5.78 7.87
C ASP A 82 3.20 -6.41 7.28
N MET A 83 2.57 -5.77 6.30
CA MET A 83 1.44 -6.33 5.56
C MET A 83 1.82 -7.59 4.78
N TYR A 84 3.05 -7.68 4.26
CA TYR A 84 3.50 -8.80 3.44
C TYR A 84 4.35 -9.82 4.19
N ILE A 85 5.23 -9.38 5.08
CA ILE A 85 6.19 -10.26 5.77
C ILE A 85 6.07 -10.24 7.30
N GLY A 86 5.14 -9.45 7.85
CA GLY A 86 4.92 -9.35 9.29
C GLY A 86 4.29 -10.60 9.90
N ALA A 87 3.87 -10.52 11.17
CA ALA A 87 3.31 -11.65 11.90
C ALA A 87 2.03 -12.23 11.27
N ASP A 88 1.17 -11.36 10.73
CA ASP A 88 -0.14 -11.71 10.14
C ASP A 88 -0.23 -11.26 8.67
N PRO A 89 0.54 -11.87 7.74
CA PRO A 89 0.68 -11.38 6.38
C PRO A 89 -0.59 -11.57 5.54
N VAL A 90 -0.83 -10.69 4.57
CA VAL A 90 -1.95 -10.82 3.60
C VAL A 90 -1.82 -12.06 2.69
N SER A 91 -0.61 -12.61 2.59
CA SER A 91 -0.34 -13.88 1.91
C SER A 91 0.65 -14.72 2.73
N PRO A 92 0.15 -15.64 3.59
CA PRO A 92 1.01 -16.53 4.38
C PRO A 92 1.92 -17.41 3.53
N ALA A 93 1.44 -17.85 2.36
CA ALA A 93 2.24 -18.63 1.41
C ALA A 93 3.44 -17.81 0.88
N ALA A 94 3.19 -16.57 0.43
CA ALA A 94 4.27 -15.71 -0.07
C ALA A 94 5.29 -15.38 1.03
N LYS A 95 4.85 -15.13 2.27
CA LYS A 95 5.77 -14.94 3.40
C LYS A 95 6.67 -16.16 3.59
N LYS A 96 6.12 -17.37 3.52
CA LYS A 96 6.89 -18.61 3.67
C LYS A 96 7.99 -18.69 2.61
N ASP A 97 7.68 -18.39 1.35
CA ASP A 97 8.65 -18.45 0.24
C ASP A 97 9.74 -17.36 0.34
N ILE A 98 9.42 -16.20 0.92
CA ILE A 98 10.40 -15.11 1.12
C ILE A 98 11.33 -15.39 2.30
N CYS A 99 10.81 -16.03 3.35
CA CYS A 99 11.54 -16.24 4.61
C CYS A 99 12.22 -17.62 4.70
N SER A 100 11.97 -18.53 3.75
CA SER A 100 12.67 -19.82 3.62
C SER A 100 14.05 -19.65 2.99
#